data_AF-A0AAN9HTN1-F1
#
_entry.id   AF-A0AAN9HTN1-F1
#
_cell.length_a   1.000
_cell.length_b   1.000
_cell.length_c   1.000
_cell.angle_alpha   90.00
_cell.angle_beta   90.00
_cell.angle_gamma   90.00
#
_symmetry.space_group_name_H-M   'P 1'
#
loop_
_entity.id
_entity.type
_entity.pdbx_description
1 polymer ?
#
loop_
_entity_poly.entity_id
_entity_poly.type
_entity_poly.pdbx_seq_one_letter_code
_entity_poly.pdbx_strand_id
1 'polypeptide(L)'
;MEGTRDTEIAIGAYQSHHTWARKQSYPHGQVHGYRMSFWAEHTGTIEECFLQPDSLECVRRINKIAEFNWKQFAANEITEMSGHQLKYRVEVD
;
A
#
# COMPACT_ATOMS: atom_id res chain seq x y z
N MET A 1 20.82 -4.31 3.90
CA MET A 1 20.89 -4.00 5.34
C MET A 1 22.02 -4.80 5.96
N GLU A 2 23.28 -4.39 5.75
CA GLU A 2 24.46 -5.20 6.13
C GLU A 2 25.12 -4.73 7.44
N GLY A 3 24.83 -3.51 7.91
CA GLY A 3 25.41 -2.92 9.12
C GLY A 3 26.90 -2.57 9.03
N THR A 4 27.61 -3.10 8.02
CA THR A 4 29.04 -2.90 7.74
C THR A 4 29.32 -1.92 6.59
N ARG A 5 28.27 -1.45 5.93
CA ARG A 5 28.36 -0.47 4.83
C ARG A 5 27.98 0.91 5.36
N ASP A 6 26.78 1.36 5.03
CA ASP A 6 26.27 2.66 5.45
C ASP A 6 25.65 2.59 6.85
N THR A 7 25.72 3.70 7.58
CA THR A 7 25.07 3.87 8.88
C THR A 7 23.59 4.22 8.70
N GLU A 8 22.71 3.38 9.22
CA GLU A 8 21.26 3.56 9.17
C GLU A 8 20.69 3.57 10.60
N ILE A 9 19.56 4.26 10.79
CA ILE A 9 18.79 4.23 12.04
C ILE A 9 17.31 3.97 11.75
N ALA A 10 16.67 3.14 12.56
CA ALA A 10 15.25 2.81 12.44
C ALA A 10 14.58 2.79 13.81
N ILE A 11 13.27 3.08 13.83
CA ILE A 11 12.43 2.97 15.02
C ILE A 11 11.30 1.98 14.74
N GLY A 12 11.13 1.02 15.65
CA GLY A 12 9.97 0.14 15.69
C GLY A 12 9.09 0.50 16.87
N ALA A 13 7.82 0.82 16.61
CA ALA A 13 6.85 1.14 17.65
C ALA A 13 5.47 0.60 17.27
N TYR A 14 4.64 0.32 18.28
CA TYR A 14 3.26 -0.11 18.11
C TYR A 14 2.39 0.47 19.22
N GLN A 15 1.08 0.54 18.98
CA GLN A 15 0.11 0.99 19.97
C GLN A 15 -0.43 -0.23 20.74
N SER A 16 -0.03 -0.42 21.99
CA SER A 16 -0.39 -1.61 22.79
C SER A 16 -1.90 -1.85 22.93
N HIS A 17 -2.71 -0.79 22.90
CA HIS A 17 -4.17 -0.86 22.91
C HIS A 17 -4.80 -1.14 21.53
N HIS A 18 -4.03 -1.12 20.45
CA HIS A 18 -4.45 -1.36 19.07
C HIS A 18 -3.65 -2.54 18.49
N THR A 19 -3.80 -3.71 19.10
CA THR A 19 -3.18 -4.95 18.64
C THR A 19 -4.24 -6.04 18.51
N TRP A 20 -4.00 -6.99 17.61
CA TRP A 20 -4.89 -8.15 17.44
C TRP A 20 -5.04 -8.94 18.74
N ALA A 21 -3.92 -9.22 19.42
CA ALA A 21 -3.90 -9.97 20.68
C ALA A 21 -4.81 -9.37 21.77
N ARG A 22 -4.97 -8.03 21.78
CA ARG A 22 -5.78 -7.34 22.78
C ARG A 22 -7.21 -7.07 22.35
N LYS A 23 -7.45 -6.74 21.07
CA LYS A 23 -8.79 -6.39 20.55
C LYS A 23 -9.54 -7.56 19.90
N GLN A 24 -8.88 -8.68 19.63
CA GLN A 24 -9.40 -9.83 18.88
C GLN A 24 -10.09 -9.43 17.55
N SER A 25 -9.62 -8.35 16.96
CA SER A 25 -10.14 -7.76 15.72
C SER A 25 -9.04 -6.92 15.06
N TYR A 26 -9.26 -6.50 13.82
CA TYR A 26 -8.32 -5.68 13.08
C TYR A 26 -7.94 -4.40 13.86
N PRO A 27 -6.64 -4.10 14.03
CA PRO A 27 -6.21 -2.97 14.83
C PRO A 27 -6.40 -1.65 14.09
N HIS A 28 -7.52 -0.97 14.32
CA HIS A 28 -7.79 0.36 13.75
C HIS A 28 -7.18 1.51 14.58
N GLY A 29 -5.85 1.52 14.70
CA GLY A 29 -5.07 2.59 15.35
C GLY A 29 -4.50 3.62 14.37
N GLN A 30 -3.52 4.40 14.84
CA GLN A 30 -2.76 5.37 14.03
C GLN A 30 -1.96 4.69 12.92
N VAL A 31 -1.39 3.51 13.16
CA VAL A 31 -0.70 2.72 12.12
C VAL A 31 -1.66 2.37 10.98
N HIS A 32 -2.88 1.94 11.31
CA HIS A 32 -3.93 1.66 10.31
C HIS A 32 -4.34 2.92 9.55
N GLY A 33 -4.58 4.04 10.26
CA GLY A 33 -4.93 5.32 9.64
C GLY A 33 -3.84 5.81 8.69
N TYR A 34 -2.57 5.74 9.10
CA TYR A 34 -1.43 6.10 8.28
C TYR A 34 -1.35 5.24 7.02
N ARG A 35 -1.50 3.91 7.14
CA ARG A 35 -1.55 3.00 5.98
C ARG A 35 -2.69 3.38 5.02
N MET A 36 -3.89 3.64 5.53
CA MET A 36 -5.04 4.02 4.70
C MET A 36 -4.82 5.36 4.01
N SER A 37 -4.24 6.35 4.70
CA SER A 37 -3.87 7.65 4.12
C SER A 37 -2.85 7.49 3.00
N PHE A 38 -1.82 6.67 3.22
CA PHE A 38 -0.80 6.37 2.22
C PHE A 38 -1.41 5.68 0.99
N TRP A 39 -2.30 4.71 1.21
CA TRP A 39 -3.02 4.03 0.12
C TRP A 39 -3.92 5.01 -0.65
N ALA A 40 -4.62 5.90 0.03
CA ALA A 40 -5.44 6.92 -0.63
C ALA A 40 -4.60 7.83 -1.54
N GLU A 41 -3.44 8.28 -1.06
CA GLU A 41 -2.49 9.08 -1.85
C GLU A 41 -1.99 8.32 -3.10
N HIS A 42 -1.66 7.04 -2.96
CA HIS A 42 -1.06 6.27 -4.05
C HIS A 42 -2.10 5.72 -5.04
N THR A 43 -3.30 5.40 -4.57
CA THR A 43 -4.35 4.80 -5.40
C THR A 43 -5.35 5.81 -5.93
N GLY A 44 -5.41 7.02 -5.36
CA GLY A 44 -6.39 8.05 -5.71
C GLY A 44 -7.79 7.81 -5.16
N THR A 45 -7.96 6.80 -4.30
CA THR A 45 -9.28 6.34 -3.84
C THR A 45 -9.20 5.72 -2.45
N ILE A 46 -10.36 5.58 -1.81
CA ILE A 46 -10.53 4.81 -0.58
C ILE A 46 -11.61 3.77 -0.84
N GLU A 47 -11.24 2.49 -0.73
CA GLU A 47 -12.14 1.37 -0.99
C GLU A 47 -12.26 0.48 0.24
N GLU A 48 -13.42 -0.14 0.43
CA GLU A 48 -13.71 -0.98 1.60
C GLU A 48 -12.75 -2.17 1.70
N CYS A 49 -12.40 -2.80 0.57
CA CYS A 49 -11.45 -3.91 0.55
C CYS A 49 -10.06 -3.50 1.11
N PHE A 50 -9.71 -2.21 1.10
CA PHE A 50 -8.44 -1.75 1.68
C PHE A 50 -8.40 -1.95 3.19
N LEU A 51 -9.53 -2.08 3.88
CA LEU A 51 -9.59 -2.40 5.31
C LEU A 51 -9.04 -3.81 5.62
N GLN A 52 -9.03 -4.71 4.64
CA GLN A 52 -8.54 -6.08 4.74
C GLN A 52 -7.45 -6.35 3.69
N PRO A 53 -6.22 -5.81 3.88
CA PRO A 53 -5.15 -5.88 2.89
C PRO A 53 -4.66 -7.30 2.58
N ASP A 54 -4.93 -8.26 3.46
CA ASP A 54 -4.63 -9.68 3.32
C ASP A 54 -5.67 -10.44 2.44
N SER A 55 -6.83 -9.84 2.20
CA SER A 55 -7.86 -10.46 1.37
C SER A 55 -7.44 -10.55 -0.11
N LEU A 56 -7.82 -11.65 -0.77
CA LEU A 56 -7.57 -11.83 -2.20
C LEU A 56 -8.23 -10.74 -3.04
N GLU A 57 -9.39 -10.24 -2.61
CA GLU A 57 -10.08 -9.12 -3.22
C GLU A 57 -9.20 -7.87 -3.24
N CYS A 58 -8.66 -7.47 -2.09
CA CYS A 58 -7.82 -6.30 -1.94
C CYS A 58 -6.55 -6.38 -2.79
N VAL A 59 -5.85 -7.53 -2.74
CA VAL A 59 -4.65 -7.76 -3.56
C VAL A 59 -4.97 -7.65 -5.05
N ARG A 60 -6.06 -8.28 -5.51
CA ARG A 60 -6.50 -8.16 -6.92
C ARG A 60 -6.87 -6.72 -7.29
N ARG A 61 -7.47 -5.98 -6.38
CA ARG A 61 -7.86 -4.59 -6.63
C ARG A 61 -6.64 -3.68 -6.77
N ILE A 62 -5.67 -3.78 -5.87
CA ILE A 62 -4.42 -3.02 -5.94
C ILE A 62 -3.65 -3.35 -7.23
N ASN A 63 -3.56 -4.63 -7.61
CA ASN A 63 -2.92 -5.03 -8.86
C ASN A 63 -3.62 -4.43 -10.09
N LYS A 64 -4.96 -4.42 -10.12
CA LYS A 64 -5.73 -3.80 -11.21
C LYS A 64 -5.47 -2.29 -11.30
N ILE A 65 -5.42 -1.58 -10.17
CA ILE A 65 -5.09 -0.15 -10.13
C ILE A 65 -3.68 0.07 -10.67
N ALA A 66 -2.71 -0.72 -10.20
CA ALA A 66 -1.32 -0.64 -10.62
C ALA A 66 -1.12 -0.88 -12.13
N GLU A 67 -1.84 -1.86 -12.69
CA GLU A 67 -1.83 -2.18 -14.12
C GLU A 67 -2.50 -1.11 -14.98
N PHE A 68 -3.63 -0.57 -14.51
CA PHE A 68 -4.32 0.51 -15.20
C PHE A 68 -3.46 1.77 -15.22
N ASN A 69 -2.89 2.16 -14.09
CA ASN A 69 -2.01 3.33 -14.00
C ASN A 69 -0.75 3.13 -14.84
N TRP A 70 -0.15 1.93 -14.86
CA TRP A 70 0.99 1.63 -15.73
C TRP A 70 0.65 1.81 -17.22
N LYS A 71 -0.51 1.31 -17.66
CA LYS A 71 -0.95 1.47 -19.06
C LYS A 71 -1.13 2.93 -19.46
N GLN A 72 -1.70 3.75 -18.56
CA GLN A 72 -1.83 5.19 -18.80
C GLN A 72 -0.46 5.88 -18.81
N PHE A 73 0.38 5.60 -17.81
CA PHE A 73 1.72 6.18 -17.70
C PHE A 73 2.60 5.88 -18.92
N ALA A 74 2.49 4.68 -19.47
CA ALA A 74 3.24 4.23 -20.64
C ALA A 74 2.55 4.53 -21.99
N ALA A 75 1.40 5.22 -21.99
CA ALA A 75 0.70 5.57 -23.21
C ALA A 75 1.44 6.67 -23.99
N ASN A 76 1.23 6.73 -25.30
CA ASN A 76 1.80 7.79 -26.14
C ASN A 76 1.16 9.16 -25.87
N GLU A 77 -0.10 9.16 -25.44
CA GLU A 77 -0.84 10.37 -25.09
C GLU A 77 -0.71 10.66 -23.59
N ILE A 78 -0.38 11.90 -23.25
CA ILE A 78 -0.26 12.34 -21.86
C ILE A 78 -1.66 12.70 -21.36
N THR A 79 -2.14 11.97 -20.36
CA THR A 79 -3.38 12.26 -19.64
C THR A 79 -3.10 12.49 -18.15
N GLU A 80 -3.98 13.24 -17.49
CA GLU A 80 -3.91 13.40 -16.04
C GLU A 80 -4.21 12.07 -15.35
N MET A 81 -3.35 11.67 -14.41
CA MET A 81 -3.48 10.44 -13.65
C MET A 81 -4.06 10.74 -12.26
N SER A 82 -4.96 9.88 -11.79
CA SER A 82 -5.57 10.01 -10.47
C SER A 82 -4.83 9.26 -9.36
N GLY A 83 -3.80 8.46 -9.69
CA GLY A 83 -3.02 7.70 -8.71
C GLY A 83 -1.60 7.42 -9.19
N HIS A 84 -0.71 7.13 -8.23
CA HIS A 84 0.73 6.97 -8.43
C HIS A 84 1.21 5.52 -8.30
N GLN A 85 0.36 4.60 -7.81
CA GLN A 85 0.70 3.18 -7.74
C GLN A 85 0.81 2.61 -9.15
N LEU A 86 2.01 2.17 -9.55
CA LEU A 86 2.28 1.50 -10.83
C LEU A 86 2.67 0.04 -10.59
N LYS A 87 2.38 -0.82 -11.57
CA LYS A 87 2.93 -2.18 -11.58
C LYS A 87 4.42 -2.09 -11.95
N TYR A 88 5.27 -2.71 -11.13
CA TYR A 88 6.69 -2.81 -11.47
C TYR A 88 6.86 -3.67 -12.73
N ARG A 89 7.68 -3.20 -13.69
CA ARG A 89 7.80 -3.78 -15.03
C ARG A 89 8.69 -5.04 -15.02
N VAL A 90 8.27 -6.05 -14.29
CA VAL A 90 8.85 -7.39 -14.29
C VAL A 90 7.70 -8.39 -14.40
N GLU A 91 7.83 -9.31 -15.35
CA GLU A 91 6.98 -10.48 -15.44
C GLU A 91 7.61 -11.61 -14.65
N VAL A 92 6.77 -12.36 -13.94
CA VAL A 92 7.18 -13.50 -13.13
C VAL A 92 6.54 -14.72 -13.77
N ASP A 93 7.36 -15.68 -14.18
CA ASP A 93 6.95 -16.96 -14.76
C ASP A 93 6.45 -17.95 -13.69
#